data_AF-A0A9D9N3L8-F1
#
_entry.id   AF-A0A9D9N3L8-F1
#
_cell.length_a   1.000
_cell.length_b   1.000
_cell.length_c   1.000
_cell.angle_alpha   90.00
_cell.angle_beta   90.00
_cell.angle_gamma   90.00
#
_symmetry.space_group_name_H-M   'P 1'
#
loop_
_entity.id
_entity.type
_entity.pdbx_description
1 polymer ?
#
loop_
_entity_poly.entity_id
_entity_poly.type
_entity_poly.pdbx_seq_one_letter_code
_entity_poly.pdbx_strand_id
1 'polypeptide(L)'
;MRNVFDFFKRKTNTDAEDLYLRLCKGKYVEYPFQTDDLGEGMAVVKEVIMQYWKPRYLLDHAVRRAYEFMSENEYLQTVKQEDIAWEKLTTLPLYAVNRAKERSAHYPTQIGRFKNGVAEVRWELNPDGYYFMDDDGFGMTDDEEITIYGLIDRRGAVVAKFQPVNDSKEWAVMKEQAEKRVKENKKY
;
A
#
# COMPACT_ATOMS: atom_id res chain seq x y z
N MET A 1 0.71 31.39 25.66
CA MET A 1 0.91 31.06 24.24
C MET A 1 0.84 29.55 24.08
N ARG A 2 -0.13 29.02 23.33
CA ARG A 2 -0.19 27.57 23.02
C ARG A 2 0.84 27.29 21.92
N ASN A 3 1.70 26.32 22.17
CA ASN A 3 2.83 25.99 21.29
C ASN A 3 2.28 25.40 19.98
N VAL A 4 2.63 25.97 18.83
CA VAL A 4 2.15 25.55 17.50
C VAL A 4 2.47 24.06 17.24
N PHE A 5 3.53 23.54 17.88
CA PHE A 5 3.89 22.11 17.87
C PHE A 5 2.83 21.18 18.47
N ASP A 6 2.06 21.61 19.48
CA ASP A 6 1.00 20.79 20.08
C ASP A 6 -0.25 20.71 19.19
N PHE A 7 -0.47 21.70 18.31
CA PHE A 7 -1.59 21.72 17.38
C PHE A 7 -1.43 20.68 16.26
N PHE A 8 -0.20 20.51 15.74
CA PHE A 8 0.09 19.48 14.73
C PHE A 8 0.12 18.06 15.32
N LYS A 9 0.50 17.88 16.59
CA LYS A 9 0.39 16.57 17.27
C LYS A 9 -1.06 16.16 17.56
N ARG A 10 -1.96 17.11 17.84
CA ARG A 10 -3.38 16.81 18.10
C ARG A 10 -4.15 16.42 16.83
N LYS A 11 -3.81 17.00 15.68
CA LYS A 11 -4.46 16.72 14.38
C LYS A 11 -4.17 15.33 13.79
N THR A 12 -3.31 14.52 14.41
CA THR A 12 -2.87 13.22 13.85
C THR A 12 -3.36 11.99 14.61
N ASN A 13 -3.84 12.14 15.85
CA ASN A 13 -4.35 11.03 16.65
C ASN A 13 -5.89 10.92 16.62
N THR A 14 -6.62 12.03 16.70
CA THR A 14 -8.10 12.03 16.58
C THR A 14 -8.55 11.64 15.18
N ASP A 15 -7.89 12.17 14.14
CA ASP A 15 -8.28 11.94 12.75
C ASP A 15 -8.20 10.46 12.34
N ALA A 16 -7.23 9.70 12.91
CA ALA A 16 -7.07 8.27 12.62
C ALA A 16 -8.12 7.40 13.31
N GLU A 17 -8.54 7.75 14.53
CA GLU A 17 -9.63 7.05 15.22
C GLU A 17 -10.99 7.43 14.62
N ASP A 18 -11.20 8.70 14.29
CA ASP A 18 -12.42 9.17 13.63
C ASP A 18 -12.59 8.53 12.25
N LEU A 19 -11.49 8.41 11.49
CA LEU A 19 -11.47 7.67 10.23
C LEU A 19 -11.83 6.20 10.45
N TYR A 20 -11.26 5.54 11.46
CA TYR A 20 -11.60 4.16 11.82
C TYR A 20 -13.09 4.00 12.13
N LEU A 21 -13.64 4.83 13.01
CA LEU A 21 -15.06 4.80 13.40
C LEU A 21 -15.98 5.05 12.20
N ARG A 22 -15.57 5.92 11.26
CA ARG A 22 -16.28 6.13 10.01
C ARG A 22 -16.27 4.87 9.14
N LEU A 23 -15.11 4.23 9.00
CA LEU A 23 -14.91 3.05 8.15
C LEU A 23 -15.59 1.78 8.70
N CYS A 24 -15.79 1.67 10.01
CA CYS A 24 -16.54 0.55 10.61
C CYS A 24 -18.06 0.61 10.38
N LYS A 25 -18.58 1.63 9.68
CA LYS A 25 -20.02 1.73 9.36
C LYS A 25 -20.36 0.79 8.19
N GLY A 26 -21.62 0.33 8.14
CA GLY A 26 -22.08 -0.68 7.17
C GLY A 26 -21.85 -0.35 5.69
N LYS A 27 -21.76 0.94 5.31
CA LYS A 27 -21.51 1.31 3.91
C LYS A 27 -20.16 0.86 3.33
N TYR A 28 -19.18 0.48 4.17
CA TYR A 28 -17.85 0.06 3.71
C TYR A 28 -17.72 -1.46 3.52
N VAL A 29 -18.82 -2.19 3.67
CA VAL A 29 -18.94 -3.61 3.28
C VAL A 29 -19.89 -3.79 2.08
N GLU A 30 -20.32 -2.70 1.46
CA GLU A 30 -21.25 -2.67 0.32
C GLU A 30 -20.64 -1.90 -0.85
N TYR A 31 -21.01 -2.26 -2.08
CA TYR A 31 -20.56 -1.58 -3.30
C TYR A 31 -20.75 -0.04 -3.22
N PRO A 32 -19.76 0.77 -3.62
CA PRO A 32 -18.53 0.41 -4.33
C PRO A 32 -17.37 0.01 -3.42
N PHE A 33 -17.62 -0.27 -2.14
CA PHE A 33 -16.61 -0.67 -1.16
C PHE A 33 -16.68 -2.16 -0.82
N GLN A 34 -15.55 -2.67 -0.32
CA GLN A 34 -15.43 -4.00 0.26
C GLN A 34 -14.42 -3.94 1.39
N THR A 35 -14.65 -4.65 2.48
CA THR A 35 -13.65 -4.81 3.55
C THR A 35 -13.18 -6.25 3.63
N ASP A 36 -11.87 -6.46 3.54
CA ASP A 36 -11.25 -7.78 3.65
C ASP A 36 -10.39 -7.86 4.92
N ASP A 37 -10.46 -9.01 5.62
CA ASP A 37 -9.56 -9.34 6.72
C ASP A 37 -8.15 -9.64 6.19
N LEU A 38 -7.15 -8.94 6.75
CA LEU A 38 -5.74 -9.16 6.46
C LEU A 38 -5.03 -9.96 7.56
N GLY A 39 -5.72 -10.38 8.63
CA GLY A 39 -5.13 -11.09 9.76
C GLY A 39 -4.48 -10.16 10.80
N GLU A 40 -4.15 -10.72 11.97
CA GLU A 40 -3.62 -9.98 13.13
C GLU A 40 -4.49 -8.78 13.57
N GLY A 41 -5.80 -8.82 13.33
CA GLY A 41 -6.69 -7.68 13.60
C GLY A 41 -6.49 -6.50 12.65
N MET A 42 -5.89 -6.74 11.47
CA MET A 42 -5.78 -5.79 10.39
C MET A 42 -6.85 -6.08 9.33
N ALA A 43 -7.38 -5.03 8.70
CA ALA A 43 -8.28 -5.14 7.56
C ALA A 43 -7.94 -4.08 6.51
N VAL A 44 -8.37 -4.32 5.26
CA VAL A 44 -8.29 -3.35 4.18
C VAL A 44 -9.68 -3.03 3.67
N VAL A 45 -10.00 -1.76 3.56
CA VAL A 45 -11.15 -1.30 2.77
C VAL A 45 -10.65 -1.06 1.36
N LYS A 46 -11.28 -1.75 0.41
CA LYS A 46 -11.13 -1.55 -1.03
C LYS A 46 -12.29 -0.74 -1.57
N GLU A 47 -12.06 -0.03 -2.66
CA GLU A 47 -13.08 0.67 -3.45
C GLU A 47 -12.89 0.33 -4.91
N VAL A 48 -13.99 0.26 -5.66
CA VAL A 48 -13.96 0.13 -7.11
C VAL A 48 -13.52 1.46 -7.72
N ILE A 49 -12.30 1.51 -8.25
CA ILE A 49 -11.76 2.64 -8.99
C ILE A 49 -11.39 2.13 -10.38
N MET A 50 -11.91 2.79 -11.43
CA MET A 50 -11.70 2.37 -12.82
C MET A 50 -12.04 0.88 -13.05
N GLN A 51 -13.11 0.39 -12.42
CA GLN A 51 -13.58 -1.01 -12.46
C GLN A 51 -12.73 -2.03 -11.70
N TYR A 52 -11.66 -1.62 -11.01
CA TYR A 52 -10.81 -2.51 -10.20
C TYR A 52 -11.01 -2.28 -8.70
N TRP A 53 -11.00 -3.36 -7.92
CA TRP A 53 -11.00 -3.31 -6.47
C TRP A 53 -9.62 -2.88 -5.94
N LYS A 54 -9.48 -1.61 -5.57
CA LYS A 54 -8.21 -1.03 -5.13
C LYS A 54 -8.18 -0.76 -3.63
N PRO A 55 -7.06 -1.02 -2.94
CA PRO A 55 -6.93 -0.72 -1.51
C PRO A 55 -7.00 0.79 -1.27
N ARG A 56 -7.92 1.24 -0.41
CA ARG A 56 -8.11 2.65 -0.04
C ARG A 56 -7.60 2.94 1.36
N TYR A 57 -8.03 2.12 2.32
CA TYR A 57 -7.74 2.34 3.73
C TYR A 57 -7.23 1.06 4.39
N LEU A 58 -6.25 1.23 5.26
CA LEU A 58 -5.77 0.18 6.16
C LEU A 58 -6.36 0.42 7.56
N LEU A 59 -6.96 -0.61 8.15
CA LEU A 59 -7.58 -0.56 9.47
C LEU A 59 -6.81 -1.44 10.44
N ASP A 60 -6.55 -0.93 11.64
CA ASP A 60 -6.02 -1.67 12.78
C ASP A 60 -7.08 -1.70 13.90
N HIS A 61 -7.75 -2.84 14.05
CA HIS A 61 -8.79 -3.03 15.04
C HIS A 61 -8.25 -3.08 16.47
N ALA A 62 -6.99 -3.50 16.67
CA ALA A 62 -6.40 -3.64 17.99
C ALA A 62 -6.19 -2.28 18.66
N VAL A 63 -5.87 -1.26 17.88
CA VAL A 63 -5.68 0.12 18.38
C VAL A 63 -6.77 1.09 17.91
N ARG A 64 -7.78 0.60 17.20
CA ARG A 64 -8.90 1.38 16.64
C ARG A 64 -8.45 2.58 15.80
N ARG A 65 -7.52 2.34 14.89
CA ARG A 65 -7.00 3.37 13.98
C ARG A 65 -7.14 2.94 12.53
N ALA A 66 -7.27 3.92 11.65
CA ALA A 66 -7.23 3.70 10.21
C ALA A 66 -6.32 4.72 9.53
N TYR A 67 -5.81 4.34 8.36
CA TYR A 67 -4.86 5.09 7.57
C TYR A 67 -5.30 5.07 6.11
N GLU A 68 -5.33 6.23 5.46
CA GLU A 68 -5.49 6.28 4.01
C GLU A 68 -4.21 5.75 3.35
N PHE A 69 -4.34 4.63 2.66
CA PHE A 69 -3.24 3.96 1.97
C PHE A 69 -3.04 4.54 0.56
N MET A 70 -4.15 4.72 -0.16
CA MET A 70 -4.21 5.31 -1.50
C MET A 70 -5.23 6.46 -1.47
N SER A 71 -5.09 7.48 -2.31
CA SER A 71 -6.11 8.52 -2.53
C SER A 71 -7.05 8.19 -3.68
N GLU A 72 -8.17 8.91 -3.81
CA GLU A 72 -9.16 8.68 -4.88
C GLU A 72 -8.56 8.86 -6.28
N ASN A 73 -7.51 9.70 -6.38
CA ASN A 73 -6.71 9.90 -7.59
C ASN A 73 -5.56 8.89 -7.71
N GLU A 74 -5.65 7.75 -7.03
CA GLU A 74 -4.74 6.62 -7.16
C GLU A 74 -3.29 6.90 -6.72
N TYR A 75 -3.07 7.85 -5.80
CA TYR A 75 -1.73 8.11 -5.24
C TYR A 75 -1.52 7.44 -3.89
N LEU A 76 -0.43 6.70 -3.73
CA LEU A 76 -0.06 6.09 -2.45
C LEU A 76 0.30 7.16 -1.42
N GLN A 77 -0.47 7.23 -0.33
CA GLN A 77 -0.37 8.26 0.71
C GLN A 77 0.63 7.89 1.80
N THR A 78 0.85 6.59 2.06
CA THR A 78 1.78 6.12 3.10
C THR A 78 3.20 5.87 2.57
N VAL A 79 3.40 5.95 1.26
CA VAL A 79 4.70 5.78 0.60
C VAL A 79 5.34 7.14 0.36
N LYS A 80 6.64 7.24 0.60
CA LYS A 80 7.45 8.43 0.32
C LYS A 80 8.54 8.11 -0.71
N GLN A 81 9.19 9.15 -1.23
CA GLN A 81 10.35 8.97 -2.11
C GLN A 81 11.48 8.17 -1.43
N GLU A 82 11.71 8.37 -0.13
CA GLU A 82 12.74 7.66 0.63
C GLU A 82 12.45 6.16 0.81
N ASP A 83 11.19 5.75 0.65
CA ASP A 83 10.72 4.38 0.81
C ASP A 83 10.91 3.52 -0.45
N ILE A 84 11.44 4.10 -1.53
CA ILE A 84 11.73 3.42 -2.80
C ILE A 84 13.25 3.27 -2.92
N ALA A 85 13.70 2.07 -3.27
CA ALA A 85 15.12 1.78 -3.49
C ALA A 85 15.53 2.21 -4.91
N TRP A 86 15.63 3.53 -5.16
CA TRP A 86 15.86 4.10 -6.49
C TRP A 86 17.05 3.49 -7.24
N GLU A 87 18.10 3.12 -6.52
CA GLU A 87 19.28 2.45 -7.06
C GLU A 87 18.94 1.11 -7.75
N LYS A 88 17.90 0.42 -7.29
CA LYS A 88 17.40 -0.84 -7.84
C LYS A 88 16.44 -0.66 -9.02
N LEU A 89 15.95 0.55 -9.25
CA LEU A 89 15.03 0.88 -10.34
C LEU A 89 15.77 1.41 -11.60
N THR A 90 17.10 1.52 -11.54
CA THR A 90 17.93 2.14 -12.61
C THR A 90 17.86 1.43 -13.96
N THR A 91 17.52 0.14 -13.97
CA THR A 91 17.38 -0.67 -15.20
C THR A 91 15.95 -0.70 -15.73
N LEU A 92 14.97 -0.14 -15.01
CA LEU A 92 13.58 -0.14 -15.45
C LEU A 92 13.35 0.96 -16.50
N PRO A 93 12.38 0.75 -17.42
CA PRO A 93 11.94 1.79 -18.34
C PRO A 93 11.53 3.09 -17.64
N LEU A 94 11.80 4.22 -18.28
CA LEU A 94 11.57 5.55 -17.70
C LEU A 94 10.11 5.78 -17.28
N TYR A 95 9.14 5.24 -18.03
CA TYR A 95 7.72 5.39 -17.70
C TYR A 95 7.37 4.70 -16.37
N ALA A 96 7.93 3.51 -16.10
CA ALA A 96 7.73 2.78 -14.85
C ALA A 96 8.36 3.54 -13.68
N VAL A 97 9.59 4.05 -13.88
CA VAL A 97 10.29 4.88 -12.88
C VAL A 97 9.51 6.17 -12.58
N ASN A 98 8.94 6.82 -13.59
CA ASN A 98 8.14 8.03 -13.40
C ASN A 98 6.86 7.73 -12.62
N ARG A 99 6.20 6.60 -12.89
CA ARG A 99 5.02 6.20 -12.12
C ARG A 99 5.33 5.93 -10.65
N ALA A 100 6.49 5.34 -10.36
CA ALA A 100 7.00 5.20 -9.00
C ALA A 100 7.28 6.58 -8.34
N LYS A 101 7.89 7.53 -9.06
CA LYS A 101 8.12 8.91 -8.55
C LYS A 101 6.81 9.62 -8.22
N GLU A 102 5.79 9.44 -9.04
CA GLU A 102 4.46 10.00 -8.82
C GLU A 102 3.72 9.28 -7.68
N ARG A 103 4.20 8.11 -7.24
CA ARG A 103 3.50 7.22 -6.31
C ARG A 103 2.15 6.77 -6.83
N SER A 104 2.05 6.63 -8.15
CA SER A 104 0.82 6.28 -8.83
C SER A 104 0.57 4.77 -8.75
N ALA A 105 -0.59 4.43 -8.21
CA ALA A 105 -1.18 3.10 -8.13
C ALA A 105 -2.31 2.93 -9.17
N HIS A 106 -2.11 3.55 -10.35
CA HIS A 106 -3.04 3.46 -11.47
C HIS A 106 -3.22 2.02 -12.00
N TYR A 107 -2.20 1.18 -11.92
CA TYR A 107 -2.31 -0.26 -12.21
C TYR A 107 -2.43 -1.08 -10.91
N PRO A 108 -2.73 -2.39 -10.98
CA PRO A 108 -2.98 -3.23 -9.82
C PRO A 108 -2.00 -3.03 -8.66
N THR A 109 -2.56 -2.81 -7.48
CA THR A 109 -1.82 -2.67 -6.22
C THR A 109 -2.55 -3.43 -5.14
N GLN A 110 -1.83 -4.26 -4.39
CA GLN A 110 -2.43 -5.18 -3.42
C GLN A 110 -1.66 -5.18 -2.11
N ILE A 111 -2.39 -5.27 -1.00
CA ILE A 111 -1.83 -5.49 0.33
C ILE A 111 -2.08 -6.94 0.71
N GLY A 112 -1.01 -7.66 1.02
CA GLY A 112 -1.06 -9.05 1.49
C GLY A 112 -1.53 -9.16 2.95
N ARG A 113 -1.63 -10.40 3.42
CA ARG A 113 -1.94 -10.67 4.84
C ARG A 113 -0.80 -10.21 5.76
N PHE A 114 -1.18 -9.70 6.92
CA PHE A 114 -0.24 -9.40 7.99
C PHE A 114 0.26 -10.69 8.64
N LYS A 115 1.58 -10.75 8.85
CA LYS A 115 2.26 -11.79 9.63
C LYS A 115 3.43 -11.14 10.36
N ASN A 116 3.55 -11.40 11.66
CA ASN A 116 4.57 -10.82 12.52
C ASN A 116 4.58 -9.27 12.51
N GLY A 117 3.41 -8.64 12.33
CA GLY A 117 3.26 -7.19 12.29
C GLY A 117 3.65 -6.50 10.98
N VAL A 118 3.96 -7.27 9.92
CA VAL A 118 4.25 -6.73 8.58
C VAL A 118 3.35 -7.35 7.52
N ALA A 119 3.08 -6.61 6.45
CA ALA A 119 2.40 -7.10 5.25
C ALA A 119 3.20 -6.73 3.99
N GLU A 120 3.18 -7.63 3.01
CA GLU A 120 3.68 -7.37 1.67
C GLU A 120 2.76 -6.40 0.93
N VAL A 121 3.35 -5.52 0.13
CA VAL A 121 2.64 -4.73 -0.87
C VAL A 121 3.20 -5.05 -2.23
N ARG A 122 2.36 -5.60 -3.10
CA ARG A 122 2.62 -5.74 -4.53
C ARG A 122 2.16 -4.47 -5.22
N TRP A 123 3.08 -3.75 -5.86
CA TRP A 123 2.79 -2.52 -6.58
C TRP A 123 3.26 -2.66 -8.03
N GLU A 124 2.30 -2.84 -8.92
CA GLU A 124 2.58 -2.93 -10.34
C GLU A 124 2.92 -1.52 -10.86
N LEU A 125 4.05 -1.40 -11.58
CA LEU A 125 4.56 -0.24 -12.33
C LEU A 125 4.25 -0.31 -13.85
N ASN A 126 3.96 -1.50 -14.37
CA ASN A 126 3.37 -1.73 -15.69
C ASN A 126 2.67 -3.08 -15.70
N PRO A 127 1.45 -3.24 -16.22
CA PRO A 127 0.87 -4.54 -16.46
C PRO A 127 1.52 -5.22 -17.65
N ASP A 128 1.23 -6.51 -17.82
CA ASP A 128 1.43 -7.15 -19.10
C ASP A 128 0.43 -6.65 -20.15
N GLY A 129 0.66 -7.00 -21.40
CA GLY A 129 -0.20 -6.57 -22.51
C GLY A 129 -1.65 -7.05 -22.46
N TYR A 130 -1.97 -8.08 -21.67
CA TYR A 130 -3.35 -8.55 -21.49
C TYR A 130 -4.23 -7.51 -20.78
N TYR A 131 -3.63 -6.61 -20.00
CA TYR A 131 -4.37 -5.55 -19.34
C TYR A 131 -5.04 -4.58 -20.33
N PHE A 132 -4.48 -4.43 -21.53
CA PHE A 132 -5.02 -3.56 -22.58
C PHE A 132 -5.96 -4.31 -23.53
N MET A 133 -6.18 -5.61 -23.29
CA MET A 133 -7.10 -6.41 -24.08
C MET A 133 -8.54 -6.00 -23.77
N ASP A 134 -9.31 -5.70 -24.80
CA ASP A 134 -10.74 -5.41 -24.70
C ASP A 134 -11.57 -6.71 -24.57
N ASP A 135 -12.87 -6.53 -24.35
CA ASP A 135 -13.80 -7.65 -24.10
C ASP A 135 -13.97 -8.59 -25.31
N ASP A 136 -13.61 -8.17 -26.52
CA ASP A 136 -13.65 -8.99 -27.73
C ASP A 136 -12.31 -9.67 -28.08
N GLY A 137 -11.28 -9.44 -27.25
CA GLY A 137 -9.99 -10.14 -27.31
C GLY A 137 -8.93 -9.46 -28.18
N PHE A 138 -9.16 -8.22 -28.60
CA PHE A 138 -8.22 -7.36 -29.33
C PHE A 138 -7.57 -6.33 -28.39
N GLY A 139 -6.65 -5.49 -28.88
CA GLY A 139 -6.00 -4.45 -28.07
C GLY A 139 -4.82 -4.91 -27.19
N MET A 140 -4.54 -6.23 -27.13
CA MET A 140 -3.35 -6.77 -26.46
C MET A 140 -2.07 -6.14 -27.01
N THR A 141 -1.19 -5.70 -26.12
CA THR A 141 0.14 -5.18 -26.45
C THR A 141 1.24 -6.19 -26.13
N ASP A 142 2.48 -5.89 -26.48
CA ASP A 142 3.68 -6.70 -26.13
C ASP A 142 4.37 -6.14 -24.86
N ASP A 143 3.59 -5.60 -23.93
CA ASP A 143 4.10 -4.98 -22.71
C ASP A 143 4.53 -6.06 -21.69
N GLU A 144 5.70 -5.85 -21.07
CA GLU A 144 6.17 -6.66 -19.95
C GLU A 144 5.60 -6.13 -18.63
N GLU A 145 5.14 -7.05 -17.78
CA GLU A 145 4.71 -6.71 -16.42
C GLU A 145 5.94 -6.28 -15.59
N ILE A 146 5.87 -5.08 -15.02
CA ILE A 146 6.86 -4.54 -14.11
C ILE A 146 6.20 -4.40 -12.75
N THR A 147 6.64 -5.20 -11.78
CA THR A 147 6.12 -5.15 -10.41
C THR A 147 7.25 -4.90 -9.42
N ILE A 148 7.01 -4.02 -8.46
CA ILE A 148 7.91 -3.81 -7.31
C ILE A 148 7.20 -4.20 -6.00
N TYR A 149 7.99 -4.64 -5.04
CA TYR A 149 7.50 -5.16 -3.76
C TYR A 149 8.10 -4.39 -2.61
N GLY A 150 7.28 -4.10 -1.61
CA GLY A 150 7.68 -3.50 -0.34
C GLY A 150 7.02 -4.22 0.83
N LEU A 151 7.46 -3.91 2.04
CA LEU A 151 6.82 -4.37 3.27
C LEU A 151 6.38 -3.17 4.09
N ILE A 152 5.14 -3.21 4.60
CA ILE A 152 4.56 -2.17 5.45
C ILE A 152 4.30 -2.70 6.86
N ASP A 153 4.35 -1.81 7.84
CA ASP A 153 3.86 -2.07 9.20
C ASP A 153 2.34 -1.89 9.30
N ARG A 154 1.79 -2.09 10.50
CA ARG A 154 0.35 -1.94 10.80
C ARG A 154 -0.21 -0.54 10.57
N ARG A 155 0.64 0.47 10.41
CA ARG A 155 0.24 1.85 10.11
C ARG A 155 0.36 2.18 8.61
N GLY A 156 0.73 1.19 7.79
CA GLY A 156 1.03 1.38 6.38
C GLY A 156 2.40 2.00 6.12
N ALA A 157 3.23 2.20 7.15
CA ALA A 157 4.56 2.78 6.98
C ALA A 157 5.53 1.73 6.40
N VAL A 158 6.32 2.13 5.42
CA VAL A 158 7.25 1.24 4.74
C VAL A 158 8.40 0.85 5.67
N VAL A 159 8.60 -0.44 5.87
CA VAL A 159 9.65 -1.02 6.73
C VAL A 159 10.72 -1.77 5.94
N ALA A 160 10.40 -2.20 4.72
CA ALA A 160 11.37 -2.58 3.69
C ALA A 160 11.00 -1.88 2.37
N LYS A 161 11.99 -1.23 1.75
CA LYS A 161 11.79 -0.36 0.60
C LYS A 161 11.23 -1.10 -0.60
N PHE A 162 10.46 -0.38 -1.40
CA PHE A 162 9.95 -0.88 -2.66
C PHE A 162 11.07 -1.07 -3.68
N GLN A 163 11.17 -2.29 -4.21
CA GLN A 163 12.15 -2.68 -5.22
C GLN A 163 11.65 -3.87 -6.07
N PRO A 164 12.19 -4.08 -7.28
CA PRO A 164 12.01 -5.36 -7.98
C PRO A 164 12.54 -6.51 -7.12
N VAL A 165 11.87 -7.66 -7.17
CA VAL A 165 12.28 -8.86 -6.45
C VAL A 165 12.29 -10.02 -7.42
N ASN A 166 13.50 -10.48 -7.77
CA ASN A 166 13.70 -11.55 -8.75
C ASN A 166 14.19 -12.85 -8.10
N ASP A 167 14.50 -12.83 -6.79
CA ASP A 167 15.01 -13.98 -6.03
C ASP A 167 14.25 -14.14 -4.71
N SER A 168 13.73 -15.35 -4.50
CA SER A 168 13.11 -15.79 -3.24
C SER A 168 13.99 -15.58 -2.00
N LYS A 169 15.32 -15.63 -2.13
CA LYS A 169 16.26 -15.39 -1.02
C LYS A 169 16.33 -13.92 -0.66
N GLU A 170 16.38 -13.03 -1.66
CA GLU A 170 16.33 -11.58 -1.42
C GLU A 170 15.02 -11.22 -0.71
N TRP A 171 13.91 -11.80 -1.17
CA TRP A 171 12.60 -11.63 -0.51
C TRP A 171 12.61 -12.07 0.96
N ALA A 172 13.13 -13.26 1.24
CA ALA A 172 13.20 -13.79 2.61
C ALA A 172 14.03 -12.88 3.53
N VAL A 173 15.15 -12.34 3.04
CA VAL A 173 15.99 -11.40 3.79
C VAL A 173 15.26 -10.09 4.07
N MET A 174 14.60 -9.50 3.06
CA MET A 174 13.79 -8.29 3.25
C MET A 174 12.73 -8.49 4.33
N LYS A 175 12.03 -9.62 4.28
CA LYS A 175 10.99 -9.97 5.24
C LYS A 175 11.53 -10.11 6.65
N GLU A 176 12.61 -10.86 6.83
CA GLU A 176 13.23 -11.05 8.14
C GLU A 176 13.69 -9.71 8.75
N GLN A 177 14.30 -8.83 7.94
CA GLN A 177 14.74 -7.50 8.38
C GLN A 177 13.56 -6.59 8.77
N ALA A 178 12.48 -6.60 7.98
CA ALA A 178 11.27 -5.83 8.28
C ALA A 178 10.62 -6.29 9.59
N GLU A 179 10.48 -7.60 9.79
CA GLU A 179 9.92 -8.18 11.01
C GLU A 179 10.77 -7.83 12.25
N LYS A 180 12.11 -7.90 12.14
CA LYS A 180 13.02 -7.47 13.21
C LYS A 180 12.86 -5.99 13.54
N ARG A 181 12.86 -5.12 12.52
CA ARG A 181 12.68 -3.67 12.70
C ARG A 181 11.35 -3.34 13.39
N VAL A 182 10.25 -3.98 12.99
CA VAL A 182 8.95 -3.76 13.66
C VAL A 182 8.96 -4.25 15.10
N LYS A 183 9.58 -5.40 15.40
CA LYS A 183 9.72 -5.91 16.78
C LYS A 183 10.55 -4.96 17.65
N GLU A 184 11.66 -4.43 17.15
CA GLU A 184 12.53 -3.50 17.88
C GLU A 184 11.85 -2.15 18.14
N ASN A 185 11.02 -1.69 17.19
CA ASN A 185 10.25 -0.45 17.32
C ASN A 185 9.00 -0.58 18.21
N LYS A 186 8.57 -1.80 18.55
CA LYS A 186 7.49 -2.08 19.51
C LYS A 186 7.92 -1.93 20.98
N LYS A 187 8.91 -1.09 21.30
CA LYS A 187 9.24 -0.70 22.69
C LYS A 187 8.09 0.10 23.30
N TYR A 188 7.07 -0.60 23.80
CA TYR A 188 6.13 -0.15 24.82
C TYR A 188 6.05 -1.24 25.88
#